data_AF-D3Q6K7-F1
#
_entry.id   AF-D3Q6K7-F1
#
_cell.length_a   1.000
_cell.length_b   1.000
_cell.length_c   1.000
_cell.angle_alpha   90.00
_cell.angle_beta   90.00
_cell.angle_gamma   90.00
#
_symmetry.space_group_name_H-M   'P 1'
#
loop_
_entity.id
_entity.type
_entity.pdbx_description
1 polymer ?
#
loop_
_entity_poly.entity_id
_entity_poly.type
_entity_poly.pdbx_seq_one_letter_code
_entity_poly.pdbx_strand_id
1 'polypeptide(L)'
;MKDLIAAIVEFPTVLFVVVGVAALVGAGVLVTRRRRVPRPDGERADLVGKTCVIREDGQGTGRAEVTDAEGATRVIRIRPAPEVRPNAETLRSGSSALIYDYDNTGGFFVVAPLAKKPERAE
;
A
#
# COMPACT_ATOMS: atom_id res chain seq x y z
N MET A 1 36.26 -9.19 -42.93
CA MET A 1 35.69 -10.26 -42.06
C MET A 1 35.65 -9.85 -40.58
N LYS A 2 36.65 -9.11 -40.07
CA LYS A 2 36.65 -8.51 -38.72
C LYS A 2 35.55 -7.45 -38.51
N ASP A 3 35.26 -6.64 -39.53
CA ASP A 3 34.28 -5.55 -39.45
C ASP A 3 32.83 -6.05 -39.37
N LEU A 4 32.57 -7.25 -39.90
CA LEU A 4 31.26 -7.89 -39.86
C LEU A 4 30.93 -8.42 -38.46
N ILE A 5 31.94 -8.93 -37.74
CA ILE A 5 31.78 -9.46 -36.37
C ILE A 5 31.63 -8.30 -35.37
N ALA A 6 32.36 -7.19 -35.56
CA ALA A 6 32.23 -6.00 -34.73
C ALA A 6 30.81 -5.40 -34.80
N ALA A 7 30.25 -5.24 -36.00
CA ALA A 7 28.90 -4.70 -36.17
C ALA A 7 27.79 -5.61 -35.61
N ILE A 8 27.96 -6.94 -35.71
CA ILE A 8 27.00 -7.93 -35.19
C ILE A 8 27.02 -7.96 -33.64
N VAL A 9 28.13 -7.61 -33.00
CA VAL A 9 28.25 -7.61 -31.53
C VAL A 9 27.94 -6.22 -30.95
N GLU A 10 28.30 -5.13 -31.61
CA GLU A 10 28.05 -3.77 -31.12
C GLU A 10 26.56 -3.41 -31.08
N PHE A 11 25.79 -3.74 -32.12
CA PHE A 11 24.35 -3.46 -32.16
C PHE A 11 23.55 -4.09 -31.01
N PRO A 12 23.65 -5.41 -30.75
CA PRO A 12 22.94 -6.03 -29.64
C PRO A 12 23.50 -5.55 -28.30
N THR A 13 24.81 -5.32 -28.17
CA THR A 13 25.41 -4.86 -26.92
C THR A 13 24.91 -3.46 -26.54
N VAL A 14 24.90 -2.51 -27.49
CA VAL A 14 24.36 -1.17 -27.26
C VAL A 14 22.87 -1.24 -26.90
N LEU A 15 22.09 -2.10 -27.57
CA LEU A 15 20.69 -2.29 -27.25
C LEU A 15 20.49 -2.84 -25.81
N PHE A 16 21.25 -3.87 -25.41
CA PHE A 16 21.19 -4.42 -24.06
C PHE A 16 21.58 -3.39 -23.00
N VAL A 17 22.61 -2.57 -23.26
CA VAL A 17 23.02 -1.50 -22.34
C VAL A 17 21.92 -0.45 -22.22
N VAL A 18 21.32 0.00 -23.34
CA VAL A 18 20.24 0.99 -23.33
C VAL A 18 19.01 0.46 -22.56
N VAL A 19 18.59 -0.78 -22.83
CA VAL A 19 17.47 -1.41 -22.12
C VAL A 19 17.78 -1.57 -20.63
N GLY A 20 19.00 -2.00 -20.29
CA GLY A 20 19.43 -2.15 -18.91
C GLY A 20 19.42 -0.82 -18.15
N VAL A 21 19.98 0.24 -18.74
CA VAL A 21 19.99 1.58 -18.13
C VAL A 21 18.56 2.12 -17.99
N ALA A 22 17.72 1.98 -19.02
CA ALA A 22 16.33 2.42 -18.96
C ALA A 22 15.55 1.69 -17.85
N ALA A 23 15.74 0.38 -17.70
CA ALA A 23 15.13 -0.40 -16.64
C ALA A 23 15.61 0.04 -15.24
N LEU A 24 16.91 0.27 -15.07
CA LEU A 24 17.48 0.74 -13.80
C LEU A 24 17.00 2.14 -13.43
N VAL A 25 16.92 3.06 -14.39
CA VAL A 25 16.38 4.41 -14.18
C VAL A 25 14.90 4.34 -13.84
N GLY A 26 14.11 3.56 -14.59
CA GLY A 26 12.68 3.37 -14.31
C GLY A 26 12.43 2.79 -12.91
N ALA A 27 13.19 1.75 -12.53
CA ALA A 27 13.13 1.15 -11.19
C ALA A 27 13.57 2.15 -10.10
N GLY A 28 14.66 2.87 -10.33
CA GLY A 28 15.17 3.90 -9.41
C GLY A 28 14.18 5.04 -9.19
N VAL A 29 13.51 5.50 -10.25
CA VAL A 29 12.43 6.50 -10.16
C VAL A 29 11.24 5.96 -9.35
N LEU A 30 10.86 4.69 -9.54
CA LEU A 30 9.78 4.07 -8.77
C LEU A 30 10.13 3.96 -7.27
N VAL A 31 11.35 3.51 -6.96
CA VAL A 31 11.84 3.36 -5.58
C VAL A 31 11.99 4.70 -4.89
N THR A 32 12.55 5.71 -5.57
CA THR A 32 12.73 7.05 -4.99
C THR A 32 11.38 7.73 -4.78
N ARG A 33 10.42 7.58 -5.70
CA ARG A 33 9.06 8.07 -5.52
C ARG A 33 8.38 7.44 -4.30
N ARG A 34 8.57 6.13 -4.07
CA ARG A 34 8.11 5.46 -2.84
C ARG A 34 8.79 6.00 -1.58
N ARG A 35 10.10 6.30 -1.64
CA ARG A 35 10.84 6.86 -0.49
C ARG A 35 10.53 8.33 -0.20
N ARG A 36 10.04 9.09 -1.18
CA ARG A 36 9.60 10.48 -0.99
C ARG A 36 8.17 10.61 -0.48
N VAL A 37 7.45 9.50 -0.29
CA VAL A 37 6.22 9.53 0.49
C VAL A 37 6.62 9.89 1.92
N PRO A 38 6.13 11.01 2.49
CA PRO A 38 6.44 11.40 3.85
C PRO A 38 6.15 10.21 4.77
N ARG A 39 7.04 9.92 5.72
CA ARG A 39 6.66 8.97 6.77
C ARG A 39 5.50 9.62 7.55
N PRO A 40 4.45 8.87 7.92
CA PRO A 40 3.45 9.42 8.83
C PRO A 40 4.14 10.09 10.01
N ASP A 41 3.66 11.27 10.39
CA ASP A 41 3.92 11.93 11.67
C ASP A 41 3.81 10.92 12.81
N GLY A 42 4.67 11.05 13.84
CA GLY A 42 4.87 10.01 14.86
C GLY A 42 3.57 9.42 15.41
N GLU A 43 2.62 10.29 15.75
CA GLU A 43 1.30 9.92 16.25
C GLU A 43 0.47 9.07 15.27
N ARG A 44 0.62 9.26 13.96
CA ARG A 44 -0.02 8.42 12.93
C ARG A 44 0.77 7.15 12.67
N ALA A 45 2.09 7.20 12.79
CA ALA A 45 2.94 6.02 12.65
C ALA A 45 2.67 5.00 13.77
N ASP A 46 2.36 5.47 14.99
CA ASP A 46 2.08 4.61 16.16
C ASP A 46 0.76 3.82 16.03
N LEU A 47 -0.13 4.26 15.13
CA LEU A 47 -1.37 3.56 14.80
C LEU A 47 -1.18 2.47 13.74
N VAL A 48 -0.07 2.48 13.00
CA VAL A 48 0.25 1.43 12.02
C VAL A 48 0.56 0.13 12.76
N GLY A 49 -0.07 -0.95 12.35
CA GLY A 49 0.00 -2.26 13.00
C GLY A 49 -1.07 -2.48 14.08
N LYS A 50 -1.91 -1.47 14.38
CA LYS A 50 -3.04 -1.60 15.31
C LYS A 50 -4.29 -2.10 14.59
N THR A 51 -5.18 -2.72 15.36
CA THR A 51 -6.54 -3.07 14.91
C THR A 51 -7.49 -1.90 15.17
N CYS A 52 -8.35 -1.62 14.21
CA CYS A 52 -9.43 -0.64 14.35
C CYS A 52 -10.81 -1.31 14.16
N VAL A 53 -11.84 -0.73 14.77
CA VAL A 53 -13.24 -1.12 14.61
C VAL A 53 -13.92 -0.14 13.67
N ILE A 54 -14.47 -0.64 12.58
CA ILE A 54 -15.14 0.19 11.58
C ILE A 54 -16.48 0.68 12.15
N ARG A 55 -16.72 1.99 12.09
CA ARG A 55 -17.96 2.62 12.57
C ARG A 55 -18.88 3.01 11.43
N GLU A 56 -18.29 3.56 10.37
CA GLU A 56 -19.03 4.08 9.23
C GLU A 56 -18.40 3.55 7.95
N ASP A 57 -19.23 2.92 7.13
CA ASP A 57 -18.88 2.38 5.84
C ASP A 57 -19.33 3.33 4.72
N GLY A 58 -18.40 3.66 3.84
CA GLY A 58 -18.66 4.48 2.66
C GLY A 58 -18.14 3.81 1.39
N GLN A 59 -18.41 4.42 0.25
CA GLN A 59 -18.00 3.88 -1.05
C GLN A 59 -16.48 4.05 -1.24
N GLY A 60 -15.71 3.06 -0.76
CA GLY A 60 -14.25 3.03 -0.85
C GLY A 60 -13.49 3.84 0.21
N THR A 61 -14.21 4.50 1.14
CA THR A 61 -13.63 5.17 2.32
C THR A 61 -14.59 5.03 3.51
N GLY A 62 -14.12 5.24 4.73
CA GLY A 62 -14.95 5.14 5.93
C GLY A 62 -14.32 5.74 7.17
N ARG A 63 -14.94 5.51 8.33
CA ARG A 63 -14.40 5.89 9.64
C ARG A 63 -14.28 4.67 10.54
N ALA A 64 -13.22 4.65 11.32
CA ALA A 64 -12.99 3.62 12.32
C ALA A 64 -12.48 4.22 13.62
N GLU A 65 -12.68 3.49 14.70
CA GLU A 65 -12.07 3.75 15.99
C GLU A 65 -10.84 2.86 16.17
N VAL A 66 -9.76 3.45 16.65
CA VAL A 66 -8.53 2.76 17.00
C VAL A 66 -8.15 3.12 18.43
N THR A 67 -7.62 2.15 19.16
CA THR A 67 -7.02 2.35 20.47
C THR A 67 -5.51 2.33 20.32
N ASP A 68 -4.84 3.38 20.81
CA ASP A 68 -3.38 3.48 20.76
C ASP A 68 -2.70 2.56 21.80
N ALA A 69 -1.38 2.64 21.95
CA ALA A 69 -0.64 1.79 22.88
C ALA A 69 -0.90 2.19 24.35
N GLU A 70 -1.24 3.45 24.57
CA GLU A 70 -1.51 4.08 25.85
C GLU A 70 -2.96 3.88 26.30
N GLY A 71 -3.82 3.34 25.41
CA GLY A 71 -5.21 3.00 25.69
C GLY A 71 -6.22 4.11 25.31
N ALA A 72 -5.79 5.20 24.69
CA ALA A 72 -6.70 6.24 24.23
C ALA A 72 -7.36 5.83 22.91
N THR A 73 -8.67 6.05 22.82
CA THR A 73 -9.45 5.75 21.62
C THR A 73 -9.64 6.99 20.76
N ARG A 74 -9.44 6.85 19.45
CA ARG A 74 -9.53 7.94 18.47
C ARG A 74 -10.26 7.50 17.22
N VAL A 75 -10.99 8.44 16.62
CA VAL A 75 -11.68 8.23 15.34
C VAL A 75 -10.76 8.63 14.20
N ILE A 76 -10.53 7.71 13.27
CA ILE A 76 -9.66 7.88 12.11
C ILE A 76 -10.42 7.66 10.82
N ARG A 77 -9.96 8.32 9.75
CA ARG A 77 -10.45 8.08 8.38
C ARG A 77 -9.71 6.90 7.78
N ILE A 78 -10.44 5.98 7.17
CA ILE A 78 -9.90 4.74 6.61
C ILE A 78 -10.26 4.59 5.14
N ARG A 79 -9.44 3.82 4.41
CA ARG A 79 -9.74 3.31 3.08
C ARG A 79 -9.20 1.89 2.90
N PRO A 80 -9.80 1.06 2.04
CA PRO A 80 -9.27 -0.27 1.77
C PRO A 80 -7.89 -0.19 1.10
N ALA A 81 -7.11 -1.25 1.29
CA ALA A 81 -5.95 -1.51 0.46
C ALA A 81 -6.33 -1.48 -1.04
N PRO A 82 -5.48 -0.95 -1.93
CA PRO A 82 -5.76 -0.92 -3.37
C PRO A 82 -5.94 -2.32 -3.98
N GLU A 83 -5.38 -3.34 -3.34
CA GLU A 83 -5.50 -4.75 -3.72
C GLU A 83 -6.86 -5.35 -3.31
N VAL A 84 -7.53 -4.75 -2.31
CA VAL A 84 -8.82 -5.21 -1.82
C VAL A 84 -9.92 -4.56 -2.65
N ARG A 85 -10.76 -5.40 -3.28
CA ARG A 85 -11.96 -4.93 -3.99
C ARG A 85 -12.89 -4.27 -2.98
N PRO A 86 -13.23 -2.97 -3.12
CA PRO A 86 -14.18 -2.33 -2.22
C PRO A 86 -15.56 -2.97 -2.42
N ASN A 87 -15.94 -3.85 -1.51
CA ASN A 87 -17.27 -4.44 -1.42
C ASN A 87 -17.88 -4.14 -0.05
N ALA A 88 -19.17 -4.44 0.12
CA ALA A 88 -19.90 -4.22 1.37
C ALA A 88 -19.26 -4.94 2.58
N GLU A 89 -18.46 -5.97 2.36
CA GLU A 89 -17.76 -6.72 3.42
C GLU A 89 -16.43 -6.06 3.82
N THR A 90 -15.82 -5.30 2.92
CA THR A 90 -14.48 -4.73 3.12
C THR A 90 -14.45 -3.69 4.24
N LEU A 91 -15.52 -2.88 4.32
CA LEU A 91 -15.66 -1.83 5.33
C LEU A 91 -16.90 -2.02 6.20
N ARG A 92 -17.38 -3.24 6.43
CA ARG A 92 -18.64 -3.44 7.17
C ARG A 92 -18.57 -2.85 8.59
N SER A 93 -19.51 -1.95 8.92
CA SER A 93 -19.63 -1.40 10.27
C SER A 93 -19.70 -2.50 11.34
N GLY A 94 -18.99 -2.27 12.45
CA GLY A 94 -18.78 -3.22 13.55
C GLY A 94 -17.67 -4.25 13.30
N SER A 95 -17.14 -4.37 12.07
CA SER A 95 -16.05 -5.30 11.78
C SER A 95 -14.70 -4.72 12.19
N SER A 96 -13.74 -5.61 12.48
CA SER A 96 -12.37 -5.22 12.79
C SER A 96 -11.48 -5.28 11.55
N ALA A 97 -10.55 -4.34 11.43
CA ALA A 97 -9.57 -4.28 10.35
C ALA A 97 -8.19 -3.91 10.89
N LEU A 98 -7.14 -4.38 10.22
CA LEU A 98 -5.75 -4.02 10.54
C LEU A 98 -5.37 -2.75 9.79
N ILE A 99 -4.84 -1.77 10.51
CA ILE A 99 -4.19 -0.59 9.92
C ILE A 99 -2.78 -1.00 9.51
N TYR A 100 -2.47 -0.97 8.21
CA TYR A 100 -1.15 -1.39 7.73
C TYR A 100 -0.32 -0.27 7.10
N ASP A 101 -0.94 0.85 6.73
CA ASP A 101 -0.23 2.01 6.19
C ASP A 101 -1.03 3.31 6.41
N TYR A 102 -0.38 4.45 6.17
CA TYR A 102 -1.00 5.77 6.14
C TYR A 102 -0.74 6.47 4.81
N ASP A 103 -1.81 6.79 4.09
CA ASP A 103 -1.74 7.57 2.86
C ASP A 103 -1.69 9.06 3.17
N ASN A 104 -0.49 9.62 3.15
CA ASN A 104 -0.26 11.06 3.36
C ASN A 104 -0.90 11.95 2.30
N THR A 105 -1.20 11.44 1.10
CA THR A 105 -1.78 12.24 0.02
C THR A 105 -3.26 12.48 0.27
N GLY A 106 -3.98 11.42 0.65
CA GLY A 106 -5.42 11.49 0.94
C GLY A 106 -5.76 11.75 2.40
N GLY A 107 -4.82 11.54 3.33
CA GLY A 107 -5.05 11.61 4.76
C GLY A 107 -5.94 10.48 5.28
N PHE A 108 -5.75 9.26 4.75
CA PHE A 108 -6.49 8.05 5.11
C PHE A 108 -5.53 6.97 5.63
N PHE A 109 -5.94 6.27 6.69
CA PHE A 109 -5.32 5.01 7.06
C PHE A 109 -5.76 3.92 6.09
N VAL A 110 -4.78 3.16 5.60
CA VAL A 110 -5.05 2.05 4.71
C VAL A 110 -5.26 0.80 5.54
N VAL A 111 -6.41 0.17 5.35
CA VAL A 111 -6.83 -0.96 6.18
C VAL A 111 -7.07 -2.23 5.35
N ALA A 112 -6.85 -3.36 5.99
CA ALA A 112 -7.16 -4.68 5.47
C ALA A 112 -8.12 -5.40 6.43
N PRO A 113 -9.16 -6.10 5.92
CA PRO A 113 -10.06 -6.87 6.78
C PRO A 113 -9.29 -7.92 7.59
N LEU A 114 -9.58 -8.03 8.88
CA LEU A 114 -9.21 -9.23 9.63
C LEU A 114 -10.13 -10.34 9.15
N ALA A 115 -9.58 -11.38 8.54
CA ALA A 115 -10.35 -12.53 8.08
C ALA A 115 -11.19 -13.06 9.25
N LYS A 116 -12.52 -12.99 9.12
CA LYS A 116 -13.42 -13.72 10.02
C LYS A 116 -13.20 -15.21 9.73
N LYS A 117 -12.87 -16.00 10.74
CA LYS A 117 -12.92 -17.47 10.63
C LYS A 117 -14.33 -17.83 10.13
N PRO A 118 -14.49 -18.67 9.08
CA PRO A 118 -15.81 -19.08 8.66
C PRO A 118 -16.48 -19.75 9.86
N GLU A 119 -17.52 -19.10 10.35
CA GLU A 119 -18.40 -19.67 11.37
C GLU A 119 -19.01 -20.90 10.71
N ARG A 120 -18.61 -22.06 11.23
CA ARG A 120 -19.04 -23.36 10.71
C ARG A 120 -20.56 -23.39 10.85
N ALA A 121 -21.29 -23.24 9.75
CA ALA A 121 -22.72 -23.46 9.73
C ALA A 121 -22.94 -24.95 10.03
N GLU A 122 -23.42 -25.24 11.24
CA GLU A 122 -24.07 -26.52 11.57
C GLU A 122 -25.46 -26.59 10.95
#